data_AF-A0A6L9KEG9-F1
#
_entry.id   AF-A0A6L9KEG9-F1
#
_cell.length_a   1.000
_cell.length_b   1.000
_cell.length_c   1.000
_cell.angle_alpha   90.00
_cell.angle_beta   90.00
_cell.angle_gamma   90.00
#
_symmetry.space_group_name_H-M   'P 1'
#
loop_
_entity.id
_entity.type
_entity.pdbx_description
1 polymer ?
#
loop_
_entity_poly.entity_id
_entity_poly.type
_entity_poly.pdbx_seq_one_letter_code
_entity_poly.pdbx_strand_id
1 'polypeptide(L)'
;MDKYLSDKIKVLSFVLIILVVFLHSYNLSKNTIDSFDLNHFIQNFISNGVSRIAVPLFFLISGYLFFKDKPCSVLDFKNKFKKRFYSLVIPFVFWSSLGILTFFLLQLIPNLTKFFTNKLIISFNYIDFLNTLVINPIPFQLWFIRDLIVLILISPLLNFILKKFNLFFICSIFILWFIIPTFYIFTSESMLFFSIGASFSIRYQLITTFQIQNKYIKYMVYFYLILLIVKT
;
A
#
# COMPACT_ATOMS: atom_id res chain seq x y z
N MET A 1 -6.19 18.48 -13.98
CA MET A 1 -4.88 18.61 -13.31
C MET A 1 -3.96 19.29 -14.28
N ASP A 2 -3.22 20.30 -13.86
CA ASP A 2 -2.18 20.93 -14.66
C ASP A 2 -1.07 19.91 -14.99
N LYS A 3 -0.43 20.07 -16.15
CA LYS A 3 0.60 19.15 -16.63
C LYS A 3 1.79 19.09 -15.67
N TYR A 4 2.18 20.23 -15.11
CA TYR A 4 3.30 20.34 -14.18
C TYR A 4 3.12 19.51 -12.91
N LEU A 5 1.97 19.63 -12.22
CA LEU A 5 1.68 18.77 -11.06
C LEU A 5 1.58 17.29 -11.45
N SER A 6 1.00 16.98 -12.61
CA SER A 6 0.93 15.61 -13.10
C SER A 6 2.32 15.00 -13.26
N ASP A 7 3.26 15.75 -13.82
CA ASP A 7 4.61 15.27 -14.09
C ASP A 7 5.41 15.12 -12.78
N LYS A 8 5.21 16.02 -11.81
CA LYS A 8 5.76 15.85 -10.45
C LYS A 8 5.30 14.55 -9.78
N ILE A 9 4.01 14.25 -9.85
CA ILE A 9 3.45 13.01 -9.28
C ILE A 9 4.03 11.79 -10.01
N LYS A 10 4.23 11.85 -11.34
CA LYS A 10 4.85 10.77 -12.11
C LYS A 10 6.31 10.54 -11.71
N VAL A 11 7.12 11.60 -11.61
CA VAL A 11 8.52 11.50 -11.19
C VAL A 11 8.62 10.94 -9.76
N LEU A 12 7.79 11.47 -8.84
CA LEU A 12 7.73 10.95 -7.48
C LEU A 12 7.34 9.46 -7.49
N SER A 13 6.28 9.09 -8.22
CA SER A 13 5.83 7.69 -8.32
C SER A 13 6.91 6.79 -8.88
N PHE A 14 7.68 7.24 -9.87
CA PHE A 14 8.80 6.49 -10.43
C PHE A 14 9.88 6.21 -9.36
N VAL A 15 10.27 7.22 -8.58
CA VAL A 15 11.21 7.04 -7.47
C VAL A 15 10.65 6.07 -6.42
N LEU A 16 9.37 6.19 -6.07
CA LEU A 16 8.73 5.29 -5.11
C LEU A 16 8.67 3.84 -5.62
N ILE A 17 8.48 3.62 -6.94
CA ILE A 17 8.54 2.27 -7.53
C ILE A 17 9.93 1.66 -7.33
N ILE A 18 11.00 2.43 -7.57
CA ILE A 18 12.38 1.95 -7.34
C ILE A 18 12.59 1.57 -5.87
N LEU A 19 12.09 2.38 -4.93
CA LEU A 19 12.14 2.05 -3.51
C LEU A 19 11.38 0.76 -3.17
N VAL A 20 10.21 0.51 -3.79
CA VAL A 20 9.48 -0.76 -3.61
C VAL A 20 10.31 -1.96 -4.10
N VAL A 21 11.05 -1.81 -5.21
CA VAL A 21 11.95 -2.88 -5.68
C VAL A 21 13.04 -3.15 -4.64
N PHE A 22 13.65 -2.11 -4.07
CA PHE A 22 14.64 -2.29 -3.00
C PHE A 22 14.04 -2.94 -1.75
N LEU A 23 12.85 -2.51 -1.33
CA LEU A 23 12.12 -3.09 -0.18
C LEU A 23 11.93 -4.61 -0.33
N HIS A 24 11.67 -5.10 -1.55
CA HIS A 24 11.47 -6.53 -1.83
C HIS A 24 12.76 -7.29 -2.18
N SER A 25 13.88 -6.59 -2.38
CA SER A 25 15.20 -7.21 -2.61
C SER A 25 15.94 -7.59 -1.32
N TYR A 26 15.35 -7.31 -0.15
CA TYR A 26 15.91 -7.65 1.16
C TYR A 26 15.95 -9.17 1.35
N ASN A 27 17.15 -9.74 1.29
CA ASN A 27 17.37 -11.20 1.26
C ASN A 27 18.08 -11.73 2.51
N LEU A 28 18.19 -10.93 3.58
CA LEU A 28 18.85 -11.36 4.81
C LEU A 28 18.00 -12.39 5.54
N SER A 29 18.56 -13.58 5.73
CA SER A 29 17.93 -14.67 6.47
C SER A 29 18.08 -14.44 7.98
N LYS A 30 17.10 -14.90 8.77
CA LYS A 30 17.15 -14.81 10.24
C LYS A 30 18.37 -15.54 10.87
N ASN A 31 19.02 -16.43 10.13
CA ASN A 31 20.12 -17.25 10.61
C ASN A 31 21.50 -16.60 10.41
N THR A 32 21.58 -15.42 9.76
CA THR A 32 22.84 -14.68 9.55
C THR A 32 22.98 -13.47 10.50
N ILE A 33 22.19 -13.42 11.57
CA ILE A 33 22.14 -12.28 12.51
C ILE A 33 23.36 -12.23 13.45
N ASP A 34 24.13 -13.32 13.56
CA ASP A 34 25.23 -13.42 14.52
C ASP A 34 26.49 -12.61 14.14
N SER A 35 26.55 -12.02 12.94
CA SER A 35 27.57 -11.02 12.60
C SER A 35 26.94 -9.73 12.08
N PHE A 36 27.10 -8.65 12.85
CA PHE A 36 26.83 -7.27 12.40
C PHE A 36 27.85 -6.88 11.32
N ASP A 37 27.67 -7.41 10.12
CA ASP A 37 28.49 -7.08 8.95
C ASP A 37 27.96 -5.81 8.25
N LEU A 38 28.85 -5.08 7.57
CA LEU A 38 28.54 -3.89 6.78
C LEU A 38 27.39 -4.16 5.80
N ASN A 39 27.36 -5.36 5.22
CA ASN A 39 26.30 -5.82 4.34
C ASN A 39 24.92 -5.82 5.03
N HIS A 40 24.84 -6.34 6.27
CA HIS A 40 23.61 -6.34 7.05
C HIS A 40 23.11 -4.91 7.31
N PHE A 41 24.02 -4.02 7.71
CA PHE A 41 23.71 -2.61 7.94
C PHE A 41 23.16 -1.93 6.69
N ILE A 42 23.84 -2.06 5.54
CA ILE A 42 23.44 -1.42 4.28
C ILE A 42 22.05 -1.91 3.83
N GLN A 43 21.84 -3.23 3.80
CA GLN A 43 20.56 -3.78 3.37
C GLN A 43 19.41 -3.37 4.31
N ASN A 44 19.65 -3.37 5.62
CA ASN A 44 18.64 -2.95 6.60
C ASN A 44 18.33 -1.45 6.48
N PHE A 45 19.35 -0.59 6.37
CA PHE A 45 19.19 0.85 6.21
C PHE A 45 18.39 1.19 4.95
N ILE A 46 18.74 0.57 3.81
CA ILE A 46 18.06 0.84 2.54
C ILE A 46 16.65 0.27 2.53
N SER A 47 16.49 -1.01 2.87
CA SER A 47 15.21 -1.72 2.68
C SER A 47 14.23 -1.43 3.81
N ASN A 48 14.67 -1.57 5.07
CA ASN A 48 13.82 -1.35 6.24
C ASN A 48 13.79 0.11 6.73
N GLY A 49 14.73 0.95 6.30
CA GLY A 49 14.73 2.39 6.60
C GLY A 49 14.13 3.22 5.46
N VAL A 50 14.95 3.50 4.45
CA VAL A 50 14.63 4.46 3.37
C VAL A 50 13.43 3.99 2.54
N SER A 51 13.43 2.72 2.13
CA SER A 51 12.46 2.21 1.16
C SER A 51 11.05 2.05 1.74
N ARG A 52 10.91 1.93 3.06
CA ARG A 52 9.60 1.81 3.72
C ARG A 52 8.70 3.03 3.51
N ILE A 53 9.25 4.19 3.16
CA ILE A 53 8.45 5.40 2.89
C ILE A 53 7.58 5.26 1.64
N ALA A 54 7.91 4.33 0.74
CA ALA A 54 7.23 4.17 -0.53
C ALA A 54 5.75 3.81 -0.37
N VAL A 55 5.47 2.82 0.48
CA VAL A 55 4.12 2.31 0.75
C VAL A 55 3.16 3.39 1.28
N PRO A 56 3.47 4.12 2.37
CA PRO A 56 2.57 5.14 2.89
C PRO A 56 2.39 6.30 1.91
N LEU A 57 3.44 6.69 1.18
CA LEU A 57 3.33 7.74 0.16
C LEU A 57 2.43 7.31 -1.01
N PHE A 58 2.49 6.05 -1.46
CA PHE A 58 1.59 5.57 -2.50
C PHE A 58 0.13 5.57 -2.05
N PHE A 59 -0.16 5.17 -0.82
CA PHE A 59 -1.53 5.26 -0.28
C PHE A 59 -2.00 6.71 -0.17
N LEU A 60 -1.14 7.62 0.30
CA LEU A 60 -1.44 9.05 0.37
C LEU A 60 -1.74 9.64 -1.00
N ILE A 61 -0.87 9.41 -1.99
CA ILE A 61 -1.08 9.87 -3.37
C ILE A 61 -2.39 9.30 -3.93
N SER A 62 -2.65 8.02 -3.69
CA SER A 62 -3.86 7.34 -4.18
C SER A 62 -5.13 7.93 -3.57
N GLY A 63 -5.15 8.18 -2.26
CA GLY A 63 -6.27 8.84 -1.57
C GLY A 63 -6.50 10.25 -2.10
N TYR A 64 -5.42 11.04 -2.24
CA TYR A 64 -5.50 12.39 -2.79
C TYR A 64 -6.09 12.40 -4.21
N LEU A 65 -5.55 11.57 -5.11
CA LEU A 65 -6.02 11.49 -6.50
C LEU A 65 -7.45 10.94 -6.60
N PHE A 66 -7.85 10.03 -5.71
CA PHE A 66 -9.21 9.48 -5.70
C PHE A 66 -10.24 10.57 -5.37
N PHE A 67 -9.97 11.42 -4.38
CA PHE A 67 -10.91 12.45 -3.92
C PHE A 67 -10.76 13.80 -4.64
N LYS A 68 -9.78 13.95 -5.55
CA LYS A 68 -9.43 15.21 -6.23
C LYS A 68 -10.62 15.98 -6.81
N ASP A 69 -11.47 15.29 -7.56
CA ASP A 69 -12.63 15.91 -8.22
C ASP A 69 -13.86 16.02 -7.29
N LYS A 70 -13.68 15.84 -5.98
CA LYS A 70 -14.70 15.96 -4.93
C LYS A 70 -16.00 15.22 -5.28
N PRO A 71 -16.00 13.87 -5.31
CA PRO A 71 -17.22 13.12 -5.58
C PRO A 71 -18.30 13.45 -4.54
N CYS A 72 -19.46 13.89 -5.02
CA CYS A 72 -20.56 14.36 -4.19
C CYS A 72 -21.81 13.49 -4.33
N SER A 73 -21.95 12.75 -5.44
CA SER A 73 -23.08 11.86 -5.70
C SER A 73 -22.67 10.39 -5.78
N VAL A 74 -23.63 9.49 -5.59
CA VAL A 74 -23.45 8.04 -5.80
C VAL A 74 -22.99 7.75 -7.24
N LEU A 75 -23.47 8.53 -8.21
CA LEU A 75 -23.08 8.41 -9.62
C LEU A 75 -21.58 8.70 -9.82
N ASP A 76 -21.04 9.71 -9.13
CA ASP A 76 -19.61 10.05 -9.21
C ASP A 76 -18.73 8.91 -8.67
N PHE A 77 -19.12 8.33 -7.54
CA PHE A 77 -18.42 7.17 -6.98
C PHE A 77 -18.49 5.98 -7.92
N LYS A 78 -19.67 5.68 -8.49
CA LYS A 78 -19.84 4.60 -9.48
C LYS A 78 -18.94 4.79 -10.70
N ASN A 79 -18.84 6.00 -11.22
CA ASN A 79 -17.96 6.32 -12.36
C ASN A 79 -16.47 6.15 -12.00
N LYS A 80 -16.06 6.57 -10.79
CA LYS A 80 -14.70 6.34 -10.30
C LYS A 80 -14.40 4.86 -10.10
N PHE A 81 -15.32 4.11 -9.52
CA PHE A 81 -15.18 2.66 -9.33
C PHE A 81 -15.05 1.93 -10.66
N LYS A 82 -15.87 2.28 -11.66
CA LYS A 82 -15.76 1.71 -13.00
C LYS A 82 -14.36 1.90 -13.58
N LYS A 83 -13.81 3.12 -13.54
CA LYS A 83 -12.45 3.40 -14.04
C LYS A 83 -11.39 2.60 -13.28
N ARG A 84 -11.52 2.51 -11.96
CA ARG A 84 -10.56 1.80 -11.09
C ARG A 84 -10.67 0.27 -11.21
N PHE A 85 -11.85 -0.26 -11.53
CA PHE A 85 -12.05 -1.68 -11.75
C PHE A 85 -11.15 -2.19 -12.89
N TYR A 86 -11.14 -1.49 -14.03
CA TYR A 86 -10.28 -1.85 -15.17
C TYR A 86 -8.79 -1.66 -14.88
N SER A 87 -8.41 -0.65 -14.09
CA SER A 87 -7.00 -0.36 -13.83
C SER A 87 -6.40 -1.09 -12.64
N LEU A 88 -7.22 -1.62 -11.72
CA LEU A 88 -6.76 -2.25 -10.47
C LEU A 88 -7.30 -3.66 -10.32
N VAL A 89 -8.62 -3.85 -10.35
CA VAL A 89 -9.24 -5.15 -10.03
C VAL A 89 -8.93 -6.18 -11.10
N ILE A 90 -9.05 -5.82 -12.39
CA ILE A 90 -8.74 -6.75 -13.49
C ILE A 90 -7.26 -7.16 -13.45
N PRO A 91 -6.28 -6.24 -13.41
CA PRO A 91 -4.87 -6.63 -13.25
C PRO A 91 -4.60 -7.46 -11.99
N PHE A 92 -5.21 -7.10 -10.85
CA PHE A 92 -5.03 -7.84 -9.60
C PHE A 92 -5.47 -9.30 -9.73
N VAL A 93 -6.69 -9.53 -10.23
CA VAL A 93 -7.22 -10.90 -10.42
C VAL A 93 -6.39 -11.66 -11.45
N PHE A 94 -5.97 -11.00 -12.53
CA PHE A 94 -5.09 -11.60 -13.54
C PHE A 94 -3.76 -12.06 -12.94
N TRP A 95 -3.04 -11.20 -12.21
CA TRP A 95 -1.75 -11.56 -11.63
C TRP A 95 -1.89 -12.56 -10.47
N SER A 96 -2.95 -12.46 -9.68
CA SER A 96 -3.22 -13.42 -8.60
C SER A 96 -3.51 -14.81 -9.16
N SER A 97 -4.38 -14.91 -10.17
CA SER A 97 -4.67 -16.18 -10.85
C SER A 97 -3.46 -16.75 -11.59
N LEU A 98 -2.64 -15.90 -12.22
CA LEU A 98 -1.38 -16.32 -12.83
C LEU A 98 -0.42 -16.91 -11.78
N GLY A 99 -0.33 -16.31 -10.58
CA GLY A 99 0.45 -16.86 -9.47
C GLY A 99 -0.04 -18.23 -8.99
N ILE A 100 -1.36 -18.43 -8.92
CA ILE A 100 -1.96 -19.74 -8.61
C ILE A 100 -1.62 -20.75 -9.71
N LEU A 101 -1.78 -20.37 -10.97
CA LEU A 101 -1.49 -21.24 -12.11
C LEU A 101 -0.02 -21.66 -12.15
N THR A 102 0.91 -20.72 -11.95
CA THR A 102 2.35 -21.04 -11.97
C THR A 102 2.72 -21.98 -10.83
N PHE A 103 2.24 -21.74 -9.61
CA PHE A 103 2.50 -22.65 -8.48
C PHE A 103 1.85 -24.02 -8.70
N PHE A 104 0.64 -24.05 -9.27
CA PHE A 104 -0.02 -25.31 -9.62
C PHE A 104 0.81 -26.13 -10.60
N LEU A 105 1.27 -25.51 -11.70
CA LEU A 105 2.11 -26.19 -12.70
C LEU A 105 3.44 -26.68 -12.10
N LEU A 106 4.07 -25.90 -11.24
CA LEU A 106 5.30 -26.31 -10.56
C LEU A 106 5.07 -27.47 -9.58
N GLN A 107 3.92 -27.51 -8.90
CA GLN A 107 3.54 -28.61 -8.01
C GLN A 107 3.19 -29.91 -8.75
N LEU A 108 2.98 -29.89 -10.07
CA LEU A 108 2.82 -31.12 -10.85
C LEU A 108 4.16 -31.84 -11.09
N ILE A 109 5.29 -31.16 -10.90
CA ILE A 109 6.62 -31.74 -11.10
C ILE A 109 7.06 -32.42 -9.78
N PRO A 110 7.21 -33.76 -9.73
CA PRO A 110 7.46 -34.50 -8.49
C PRO A 110 8.69 -34.03 -7.71
N ASN A 111 9.74 -33.59 -8.42
CA ASN A 111 10.97 -33.13 -7.78
C ASN A 111 10.83 -31.73 -7.16
N LEU A 112 9.82 -30.96 -7.55
CA LEU A 112 9.60 -29.59 -7.08
C LEU A 112 8.58 -29.52 -5.94
N THR A 113 7.66 -30.47 -5.83
CA THR A 113 6.60 -30.53 -4.80
C THR A 113 7.15 -30.36 -3.39
N LYS A 114 8.31 -30.96 -3.10
CA LYS A 114 8.98 -30.92 -1.79
C LYS A 114 9.40 -29.52 -1.33
N PHE A 115 9.51 -28.55 -2.23
CA PHE A 115 9.87 -27.17 -1.89
C PHE A 115 8.64 -26.33 -1.48
N PHE A 116 7.42 -26.84 -1.67
CA PHE A 116 6.19 -26.17 -1.26
C PHE A 116 5.78 -26.65 0.14
N THR A 117 5.84 -25.75 1.12
CA THR A 117 5.49 -26.05 2.51
C THR A 117 4.02 -25.84 2.83
N ASN A 118 3.31 -25.07 2.00
CA ASN A 118 1.89 -24.79 2.15
C ASN A 118 1.02 -25.90 1.56
N LYS A 119 -0.27 -25.89 1.90
CA LYS A 119 -1.28 -26.76 1.31
C LYS A 119 -1.18 -26.76 -0.22
N LEU A 120 -1.15 -27.94 -0.83
CA LEU A 120 -1.06 -28.09 -2.28
C LEU A 120 -2.31 -27.55 -2.95
N ILE A 121 -2.14 -26.85 -4.07
CA ILE A 121 -3.25 -26.20 -4.79
C ILE A 121 -4.28 -27.22 -5.27
N ILE A 122 -3.84 -28.42 -5.64
CA ILE A 122 -4.74 -29.51 -6.06
C ILE A 122 -5.71 -29.96 -4.97
N SER A 123 -5.39 -29.67 -3.70
CA SER A 123 -6.21 -29.99 -2.54
C SER A 123 -7.07 -28.83 -2.05
N PHE A 124 -7.08 -27.70 -2.77
CA PHE A 124 -7.86 -26.53 -2.40
C PHE A 124 -9.35 -26.82 -2.53
N ASN A 125 -10.10 -26.46 -1.49
CA ASN A 125 -11.54 -26.31 -1.62
C ASN A 125 -11.86 -24.91 -2.21
N TYR A 126 -13.14 -24.64 -2.43
CA TYR A 126 -13.59 -23.36 -2.98
C TYR A 126 -13.17 -22.14 -2.13
N ILE A 127 -13.19 -22.29 -0.80
CA ILE A 127 -12.82 -21.23 0.14
C ILE A 127 -11.32 -20.96 0.08
N ASP A 128 -10.49 -22.01 0.06
CA ASP A 128 -9.03 -21.90 -0.07
C ASP A 128 -8.68 -21.18 -1.37
N PHE A 129 -9.31 -21.57 -2.48
CA PHE A 129 -9.10 -20.95 -3.77
C PHE A 129 -9.46 -19.45 -3.75
N LEU A 130 -10.63 -19.08 -3.23
CA LEU A 130 -11.03 -17.67 -3.13
C LEU A 130 -10.15 -16.87 -2.17
N ASN A 131 -9.77 -17.47 -1.04
CA ASN A 131 -8.88 -16.86 -0.06
C ASN A 131 -7.53 -16.58 -0.71
N THR A 132 -6.93 -17.55 -1.41
CA THR A 132 -5.67 -17.33 -2.13
C THR A 132 -5.83 -16.35 -3.29
N LEU A 133 -6.96 -16.35 -4.00
CA LEU A 133 -7.14 -15.46 -5.15
C LEU A 133 -7.34 -13.99 -4.73
N VAL A 134 -8.05 -13.72 -3.64
CA VAL A 134 -8.47 -12.36 -3.26
C VAL A 134 -7.77 -11.84 -2.00
N ILE A 135 -7.68 -12.66 -0.97
CA ILE A 135 -7.25 -12.20 0.36
C ILE A 135 -5.74 -12.38 0.50
N ASN A 136 -5.21 -13.56 0.20
CA ASN A 136 -3.80 -13.92 0.40
C ASN A 136 -3.18 -14.38 -0.93
N PRO A 137 -2.99 -13.46 -1.90
CA PRO A 137 -2.39 -13.78 -3.19
C PRO A 137 -1.00 -14.37 -3.03
N ILE A 138 -0.70 -15.39 -3.84
CA ILE A 138 0.63 -16.02 -3.87
C ILE A 138 1.73 -14.98 -4.15
N PRO A 139 1.58 -14.09 -5.16
CA PRO A 139 2.46 -12.93 -5.26
C PRO A 139 2.12 -11.95 -4.13
N PHE A 140 2.83 -12.08 -3.02
CA PHE A 140 2.50 -11.36 -1.78
C PHE A 140 2.43 -9.84 -1.97
N GLN A 141 3.23 -9.28 -2.89
CA GLN A 141 3.29 -7.84 -3.19
C GLN A 141 1.94 -7.27 -3.64
N LEU A 142 1.01 -8.11 -4.11
CA LEU A 142 -0.36 -7.71 -4.47
C LEU A 142 -1.21 -7.27 -3.26
N TRP A 143 -0.73 -7.48 -2.02
CA TRP A 143 -1.38 -6.98 -0.80
C TRP A 143 -1.66 -5.47 -0.87
N PHE A 144 -0.75 -4.69 -1.45
CA PHE A 144 -0.90 -3.24 -1.60
C PHE A 144 -2.11 -2.89 -2.47
N ILE A 145 -2.27 -3.61 -3.59
CA ILE A 145 -3.39 -3.38 -4.52
C ILE A 145 -4.71 -3.84 -3.90
N ARG A 146 -4.71 -4.98 -3.18
CA ARG A 146 -5.87 -5.47 -2.42
C ARG A 146 -6.36 -4.41 -1.43
N ASP A 147 -5.45 -3.88 -0.60
CA ASP A 147 -5.78 -2.84 0.36
C ASP A 147 -6.35 -1.59 -0.35
N LEU A 148 -5.73 -1.19 -1.46
CA LEU A 148 -6.21 -0.05 -2.24
C LEU A 148 -7.62 -0.29 -2.83
N ILE A 149 -7.93 -1.50 -3.31
CA ILE A 149 -9.27 -1.87 -3.78
C ILE A 149 -10.29 -1.74 -2.65
N VAL A 150 -9.97 -2.28 -1.47
CA VAL A 150 -10.86 -2.22 -0.30
C VAL A 150 -11.12 -0.76 0.09
N LEU A 151 -10.07 0.06 0.17
CA LEU A 151 -10.16 1.49 0.50
C LEU A 151 -10.99 2.28 -0.52
N ILE A 152 -10.90 1.93 -1.81
CA ILE A 152 -11.75 2.50 -2.85
C ILE A 152 -13.20 2.10 -2.61
N LEU A 153 -13.50 0.84 -2.30
CA LEU A 153 -14.87 0.39 -2.06
C LEU A 153 -15.51 1.10 -0.85
N ILE A 154 -14.76 1.30 0.23
CA ILE A 154 -15.25 2.03 1.42
C ILE A 154 -15.15 3.56 1.28
N SER A 155 -14.63 4.07 0.15
CA SER A 155 -14.43 5.51 -0.05
C SER A 155 -15.68 6.40 0.10
N PRO A 156 -16.93 5.95 -0.19
CA PRO A 156 -18.12 6.78 0.08
C PRO A 156 -18.32 7.02 1.57
N LEU A 157 -18.07 5.98 2.39
CA LEU A 157 -18.11 6.07 3.85
C LEU A 157 -16.98 6.98 4.36
N LEU A 158 -15.76 6.80 3.85
CA LEU A 158 -14.63 7.67 4.18
C LEU A 158 -14.93 9.12 3.82
N ASN A 159 -15.58 9.41 2.69
CA ASN A 159 -15.97 10.77 2.31
C ASN A 159 -16.86 11.42 3.37
N PHE A 160 -17.87 10.67 3.85
CA PHE A 160 -18.79 11.16 4.87
C PHE A 160 -18.06 11.44 6.19
N ILE A 161 -17.25 10.48 6.66
CA ILE A 161 -16.50 10.60 7.90
C ILE A 161 -15.49 11.75 7.82
N LEU A 162 -14.71 11.85 6.75
CA LEU A 162 -13.68 12.88 6.58
C LEU A 162 -14.27 14.29 6.36
N LYS A 163 -15.50 14.41 5.86
CA LYS A 163 -16.18 15.71 5.83
C LYS A 163 -16.53 16.17 7.24
N LYS A 164 -17.09 15.29 8.07
CA LYS A 164 -17.64 15.66 9.40
C LYS A 164 -16.63 15.57 10.56
N PHE A 165 -15.81 14.52 10.61
CA PHE A 165 -14.98 14.14 11.74
C PHE A 165 -13.49 13.97 11.40
N ASN A 166 -12.99 14.69 10.39
CA ASN A 166 -11.65 14.48 9.82
C ASN A 166 -10.52 14.31 10.84
N LEU A 167 -10.28 15.33 11.68
CA LEU A 167 -9.14 15.35 12.58
C LEU A 167 -9.26 14.22 13.62
N PHE A 168 -10.45 14.05 14.18
CA PHE A 168 -10.74 12.97 15.11
C PHE A 168 -10.45 11.61 14.47
N PHE A 169 -10.97 11.36 13.26
CA PHE A 169 -10.77 10.11 12.55
C PHE A 169 -9.29 9.84 12.22
N ILE A 170 -8.56 10.83 11.70
CA ILE A 170 -7.12 10.68 11.41
C ILE A 170 -6.34 10.38 12.70
N CYS A 171 -6.62 11.11 13.79
CA CYS A 171 -5.96 10.86 15.08
C CYS A 171 -6.28 9.46 15.62
N SER A 172 -7.54 9.01 15.54
CA SER A 172 -7.95 7.67 15.96
C SER A 172 -7.23 6.59 15.15
N ILE A 173 -7.18 6.71 13.82
CA ILE A 173 -6.48 5.74 12.97
C ILE A 173 -4.97 5.81 13.18
N PHE A 174 -4.40 6.98 13.46
CA PHE A 174 -2.97 7.12 13.78
C PHE A 174 -2.60 6.34 15.05
N ILE A 175 -3.43 6.44 16.10
CA ILE A 175 -3.24 5.65 17.33
C ILE A 175 -3.40 4.16 17.02
N LEU A 176 -4.47 3.77 16.31
CA LEU A 176 -4.71 2.38 15.94
C LEU A 176 -3.58 1.79 15.09
N TRP A 177 -2.92 2.60 14.27
CA TRP A 177 -1.78 2.15 13.47
C TRP A 177 -0.62 1.63 14.32
N PHE A 178 -0.42 2.14 15.55
CA PHE A 178 0.58 1.61 16.49
C PHE A 178 0.14 0.33 17.21
N ILE A 179 -1.16 0.16 17.43
CA ILE A 179 -1.70 -0.93 18.25
C ILE A 179 -2.07 -2.15 17.39
N ILE A 180 -2.66 -1.91 16.23
CA ILE A 180 -3.27 -2.92 15.37
C ILE A 180 -2.67 -2.78 13.96
N PRO A 181 -1.75 -3.66 13.53
CA PRO A 181 -1.13 -3.54 12.20
C PRO A 181 -2.12 -3.86 11.07
N THR A 182 -3.10 -4.74 11.29
CA THR A 182 -4.05 -5.20 10.27
C THR A 182 -5.48 -5.27 10.80
N PHE A 183 -6.44 -4.70 10.05
CA PHE A 183 -7.88 -4.78 10.30
C PHE A 183 -8.50 -5.95 9.53
N TYR A 184 -7.91 -7.14 9.65
CA TYR A 184 -8.27 -8.35 8.90
C TYR A 184 -7.86 -8.34 7.41
N ILE A 185 -8.54 -7.56 6.57
CA ILE A 185 -8.31 -7.58 5.10
C ILE A 185 -7.25 -6.56 4.66
N PHE A 186 -7.18 -5.42 5.32
CA PHE A 186 -6.26 -4.34 4.96
C PHE A 186 -5.48 -3.83 6.17
N THR A 187 -4.34 -3.23 5.90
CA THR A 187 -3.42 -2.70 6.92
C THR A 187 -3.94 -1.40 7.49
N SER A 188 -3.69 -1.15 8.78
CA SER A 188 -3.99 0.15 9.38
C SER A 188 -3.15 1.28 8.77
N GLU A 189 -1.96 0.95 8.25
CA GLU A 189 -1.12 1.84 7.46
C GLU A 189 -1.84 2.34 6.21
N SER A 190 -2.39 1.42 5.41
CA SER A 190 -3.12 1.78 4.19
C SER A 190 -4.26 2.74 4.48
N MET A 191 -5.05 2.48 5.53
CA MET A 191 -6.18 3.30 5.94
C MET A 191 -5.74 4.68 6.39
N LEU A 192 -4.69 4.77 7.22
CA LEU A 192 -4.16 6.04 7.72
C LEU A 192 -3.75 6.94 6.57
N PHE A 193 -2.82 6.48 5.73
CA PHE A 193 -2.19 7.33 4.72
C PHE A 193 -3.14 7.65 3.57
N PHE A 194 -3.98 6.69 3.16
CA PHE A 194 -5.04 6.96 2.19
C PHE A 194 -6.01 8.02 2.71
N SER A 195 -6.40 7.95 3.99
CA SER A 195 -7.30 8.93 4.61
C SER A 195 -6.68 10.30 4.77
N ILE A 196 -5.37 10.39 5.06
CA ILE A 196 -4.62 11.66 5.06
C ILE A 196 -4.64 12.28 3.66
N GLY A 197 -4.35 11.50 2.62
CA GLY A 197 -4.42 11.95 1.22
C GLY A 197 -5.83 12.42 0.83
N ALA A 198 -6.85 11.65 1.18
CA ALA A 198 -8.25 11.98 0.97
C ALA A 198 -8.65 13.29 1.67
N SER A 199 -8.26 13.45 2.95
CA SER A 199 -8.47 14.65 3.75
C SER A 199 -7.85 15.89 3.09
N PHE A 200 -6.59 15.78 2.62
CA PHE A 200 -5.96 16.86 1.88
C PHE A 200 -6.77 17.26 0.66
N SER A 201 -7.23 16.28 -0.12
CA SER A 201 -8.04 16.58 -1.30
C SER A 201 -9.41 17.18 -0.99
N ILE A 202 -10.08 16.72 0.06
CA ILE A 202 -11.45 17.16 0.39
C ILE A 202 -11.43 18.58 0.96
N ARG A 203 -10.49 18.88 1.85
CA ARG A 203 -10.46 20.14 2.63
C ARG A 203 -9.47 21.17 2.10
N TYR A 204 -8.33 20.74 1.59
CA TYR A 204 -7.21 21.61 1.24
C TYR A 204 -6.98 21.56 -0.27
N GLN A 205 -7.76 22.34 -1.00
CA GLN A 205 -7.81 22.36 -2.46
C GLN A 205 -6.51 22.88 -3.13
N LEU A 206 -5.54 23.34 -2.33
CA LEU A 206 -4.36 24.07 -2.78
C LEU A 206 -3.06 23.49 -2.20
N ILE A 207 -2.71 22.26 -2.55
CA ILE A 207 -1.30 21.81 -2.43
C ILE A 207 -0.40 22.67 -3.35
N THR A 208 -0.96 23.30 -4.38
CA THR A 208 -0.24 24.13 -5.36
C THR A 208 0.29 25.44 -4.80
N THR A 209 -0.28 25.99 -3.72
CA THR A 209 0.19 27.25 -3.11
C THR A 209 0.91 27.04 -1.78
N PHE A 210 0.90 25.82 -1.24
CA PHE A 210 1.62 25.50 0.00
C PHE A 210 3.12 25.42 -0.28
N GLN A 211 3.79 26.57 -0.17
CA GLN A 211 5.23 26.61 -0.04
C GLN A 211 5.59 26.14 1.38
N ILE A 212 5.94 24.86 1.49
CA ILE A 212 6.45 24.33 2.74
C ILE A 212 7.80 24.99 3.00
N GLN A 213 7.89 25.82 4.04
CA GLN A 213 9.16 26.42 4.45
C GLN A 213 10.15 25.30 4.80
N ASN A 214 11.43 25.48 4.45
CA ASN A 214 12.50 24.49 4.67
C ASN A 214 12.55 23.94 6.11
N LYS A 215 12.15 24.74 7.12
CA LYS A 215 12.08 24.29 8.52
C LYS A 215 11.06 23.16 8.74
N TYR A 216 9.90 23.22 8.09
CA TYR A 216 8.86 22.20 8.22
C TYR A 216 9.24 20.91 7.50
N ILE A 217 9.97 21.00 6.37
CA ILE A 217 10.55 19.82 5.71
C ILE A 217 11.50 19.10 6.68
N LYS A 218 12.37 19.85 7.36
CA LYS A 218 13.28 19.27 8.38
C LYS A 218 12.49 18.56 9.49
N TYR A 219 11.46 19.19 10.04
CA TYR A 219 10.62 18.56 11.07
C TYR A 219 9.91 17.30 10.56
N MET A 220 9.40 17.29 9.33
CA MET A 220 8.80 16.09 8.74
C MET A 220 9.81 14.95 8.57
N VAL A 221 11.04 15.26 8.15
CA VAL A 221 12.12 14.28 8.05
C VAL A 221 12.48 13.72 9.43
N TYR A 222 12.67 14.57 10.44
CA TYR A 222 12.95 14.11 11.82
C TYR A 222 11.82 13.26 12.37
N PHE A 223 10.57 13.69 12.17
CA PHE A 223 9.40 12.92 12.58
C PHE A 223 9.34 11.56 11.90
N TYR A 224 9.63 11.49 10.60
CA TYR A 224 9.68 10.22 9.87
C TYR A 224 10.82 9.30 10.37
N LEU A 225 12.00 9.85 10.66
CA LEU A 225 13.11 9.07 11.25
C LEU A 225 12.73 8.51 12.63
N ILE A 226 12.04 9.29 13.46
CA ILE A 226 11.53 8.82 14.75
C ILE A 226 10.48 7.72 14.53
N LEU A 227 9.56 7.89 13.58
CA LEU A 227 8.57 6.87 13.25
C LEU A 227 9.21 5.56 12.77
N LEU A 228 10.30 5.64 12.01
CA LEU A 228 11.06 4.45 11.63
C LEU A 228 11.58 3.76 12.89
N ILE A 229 12.32 4.45 13.76
CA ILE A 229 12.90 3.85 14.97
C ILE A 229 11.84 3.22 15.89
N VAL A 230 10.69 3.87 16.05
CA VAL A 230 9.64 3.42 16.98
C VAL A 230 8.82 2.25 16.42
N LYS A 231 8.74 2.11 15.09
CA LYS A 231 7.80 1.20 14.43
C LYS A 231 8.46 0.10 13.58
N THR A 232 9.75 0.20 13.28
CA THR A 232 10.50 -0.85 12.57
C THR A 232 10.87 -2.00 13.48
#